data_AF-A0A382VHB3-F1
#
_entry.id   AF-A0A382VHB3-F1
#
_cell.length_a   1.000
_cell.length_b   1.000
_cell.length_c   1.000
_cell.angle_alpha   90.00
_cell.angle_beta   90.00
_cell.angle_gamma   90.00
#
_symmetry.space_group_name_H-M   'P 1'
#
loop_
_entity.id
_entity.type
_entity.pdbx_description
1 polymer ?
#
loop_
_entity_poly.entity_id
_entity_poly.type
_entity_poly.pdbx_seq_one_letter_code
_entity_poly.pdbx_strand_id
1 'polypeptide(L)'
;MKCIQNLSIRILSVLLLAIPACEDKDEKDRPQELVGTWFMHESDVKMKLTSNINQNGIDPYAKGTSSLSVTGNSVDVLLNYLMVSYLETDTEDTVLVLSNNQMGSYNNLTYPYISLMLSVDEFGQKFGYLQAALSENDYDVYLNISDYQYDKDSYSLSISSDTLYYVDIISGEVDSSNYVVLDGTYQAKPISLTANIETLIDFQMFGE
;
A
#
# COMPACT_ATOMS: atom_id res chain seq x y z
N MET A 1 32.96 6.94 46.42
CA MET A 1 33.04 6.89 44.95
C MET A 1 31.92 6.01 44.41
N LYS A 2 30.80 6.59 43.94
CA LYS A 2 29.76 5.91 43.13
C LYS A 2 28.74 6.91 42.52
N CYS A 3 29.15 8.14 42.23
CA CYS A 3 28.27 9.17 41.63
C CYS A 3 28.67 9.62 40.22
N ILE A 4 29.57 8.91 39.54
CA ILE A 4 30.08 9.36 38.22
C ILE A 4 29.42 8.60 37.04
N GLN A 5 28.76 7.46 37.28
CA GLN A 5 28.21 6.65 36.19
C GLN A 5 26.83 7.09 35.66
N ASN A 6 26.06 7.89 36.42
CA ASN A 6 24.70 8.30 36.01
C ASN A 6 24.65 9.59 35.19
N LEU A 7 25.72 10.40 35.18
CA LEU A 7 25.74 11.66 34.40
C LEU A 7 26.05 11.39 32.92
N SER A 8 26.98 10.48 32.63
CA SER A 8 27.41 10.16 31.27
C SER A 8 26.31 9.49 30.44
N ILE A 9 25.46 8.66 31.05
CA ILE A 9 24.36 7.98 30.36
C ILE A 9 23.27 8.98 29.98
N ARG A 10 22.93 9.92 30.87
CA ARG A 10 21.91 10.95 30.59
C ARG A 10 22.34 11.95 29.51
N ILE A 11 23.64 12.28 29.45
CA ILE A 11 24.18 13.14 28.38
C ILE A 11 24.15 12.42 27.04
N LEU A 12 24.47 11.12 27.00
CA LEU A 12 24.42 10.32 25.78
C LEU A 12 23.00 10.18 25.21
N SER A 13 21.99 10.01 26.08
CA SER A 13 20.58 9.93 25.67
C SER A 13 20.04 11.23 25.06
N VAL A 14 20.54 12.39 25.51
CA VAL A 14 20.12 13.70 24.99
C VAL A 14 20.84 14.03 23.68
N LEU A 15 22.08 13.56 23.48
CA LEU A 15 22.79 13.74 22.20
C LEU A 15 22.19 12.90 21.05
N LEU A 16 21.62 11.72 21.33
CA LEU A 16 20.91 10.93 20.32
C LEU A 16 19.62 11.58 19.81
N LEU A 17 18.98 12.42 20.64
CA LEU A 17 17.80 13.22 20.25
C LEU A 17 18.16 14.52 19.52
N ALA A 18 19.46 14.86 19.46
CA ALA A 18 19.98 16.08 18.82
C ALA A 18 20.79 15.77 17.55
N ILE A 19 20.75 14.53 17.06
CA ILE A 19 21.11 14.26 15.68
C ILE A 19 19.94 14.84 14.86
N PRO A 20 20.11 15.95 14.13
CA PRO A 20 19.10 16.31 13.14
C PRO A 20 18.92 15.05 12.29
N ALA A 21 17.67 14.59 12.12
CA ALA A 21 17.36 13.60 11.09
C ALA A 21 18.19 13.98 9.87
N CYS A 22 18.95 13.01 9.34
CA CYS A 22 19.85 13.25 8.22
C CYS A 22 18.97 13.83 7.10
N GLU A 23 18.90 15.16 7.02
CA GLU A 23 18.11 15.85 6.00
C GLU A 23 18.84 15.51 4.71
N ASP A 24 18.19 14.70 3.88
CA ASP A 24 18.64 14.46 2.52
C ASP A 24 18.93 15.81 1.89
N LYS A 25 20.22 16.08 1.66
CA LYS A 25 20.71 17.35 1.12
C LYS A 25 20.36 17.52 -0.35
N ASP A 26 19.77 16.50 -0.95
CA ASP A 26 19.38 16.44 -2.34
C ASP A 26 17.88 16.78 -2.47
N GLU A 27 17.53 18.03 -2.10
CA GLU A 27 16.20 18.63 -2.42
C GLU A 27 15.90 18.65 -3.93
N LYS A 28 16.92 18.44 -4.76
CA LYS A 28 16.89 18.66 -6.20
C LYS A 28 16.05 17.63 -6.98
N ASP A 29 15.84 16.46 -6.41
CA ASP A 29 15.12 15.34 -7.06
C ASP A 29 13.76 15.04 -6.43
N ARG A 30 13.21 15.94 -5.60
CA ARG A 30 11.84 15.77 -5.12
C ARG A 30 10.86 15.88 -6.30
N PRO A 31 9.90 14.95 -6.45
CA PRO A 31 8.81 15.12 -7.40
C PRO A 31 8.20 16.52 -7.26
N GLN A 32 8.00 17.22 -8.38
CA GLN A 32 7.47 18.60 -8.35
C GLN A 32 6.12 18.68 -7.61
N GLU A 33 5.40 17.57 -7.54
CA GLU A 33 4.12 17.37 -6.86
C GLU A 33 4.22 17.43 -5.32
N LEU A 34 5.43 17.29 -4.77
CA LEU A 34 5.68 17.34 -3.32
C LEU A 34 6.31 18.66 -2.86
N VAL A 35 6.55 19.60 -3.79
CA VAL A 35 7.13 20.91 -3.49
C VAL A 35 6.11 21.79 -2.77
N GLY A 36 6.30 22.03 -1.48
CA GLY A 36 5.42 22.88 -0.67
C GLY A 36 5.59 22.64 0.83
N THR A 37 4.88 23.44 1.64
CA THR A 37 4.77 23.18 3.08
C THR A 37 3.48 22.43 3.36
N TRP A 38 3.60 21.26 4.00
CA TRP A 38 2.48 20.38 4.32
C TRP A 38 2.19 20.44 5.81
N PHE A 39 0.90 20.47 6.15
CA PHE A 39 0.46 20.45 7.54
C PHE A 39 -0.59 19.36 7.71
N MET A 40 -0.30 18.40 8.60
CA MET A 40 -1.28 17.42 9.08
C MET A 40 -1.84 17.92 10.40
N HIS A 41 -3.12 18.24 10.46
CA HIS A 41 -3.68 19.01 11.57
C HIS A 41 -4.45 18.21 12.62
N GLU A 42 -5.01 17.03 12.32
CA GLU A 42 -5.83 16.20 13.23
C GLU A 42 -6.17 14.86 12.54
N SER A 43 -6.36 13.76 13.29
CA SER A 43 -6.74 12.45 12.73
C SER A 43 -7.86 11.74 13.51
N ASP A 44 -9.02 12.38 13.61
CA ASP A 44 -10.25 11.68 13.97
C ASP A 44 -11.13 11.56 12.71
N VAL A 45 -11.03 10.40 12.05
CA VAL A 45 -11.82 9.96 10.86
C VAL A 45 -11.55 10.71 9.55
N LYS A 46 -10.95 11.91 9.57
CA LYS A 46 -10.63 12.68 8.36
C LYS A 46 -9.23 13.28 8.41
N MET A 47 -8.52 13.18 7.30
CA MET A 47 -7.26 13.87 7.06
C MET A 47 -7.55 15.21 6.38
N LYS A 48 -7.03 16.28 6.98
CA LYS A 48 -7.05 17.64 6.41
C LYS A 48 -5.77 17.86 5.62
N LEU A 49 -5.90 18.08 4.31
CA LEU A 49 -4.78 18.45 3.44
C LEU A 49 -4.94 19.88 2.95
N THR A 50 -3.89 20.67 3.05
CA THR A 50 -3.80 22.02 2.46
C THR A 50 -2.49 22.14 1.71
N SER A 51 -2.54 22.80 0.56
CA SER A 51 -1.35 23.19 -0.22
C SER A 51 -1.33 24.68 -0.44
N ASN A 52 -0.14 25.27 -0.57
CA ASN A 52 0.01 26.68 -0.96
C ASN A 52 -0.09 26.90 -2.48
N ILE A 53 -0.16 25.83 -3.27
CA ILE A 53 -0.30 25.85 -4.73
C ILE A 53 -1.47 24.97 -5.18
N ASN A 54 -1.92 25.18 -6.42
CA ASN A 54 -2.85 24.26 -7.06
C ASN A 54 -2.08 23.01 -7.48
N GLN A 55 -2.52 21.85 -7.03
CA GLN A 55 -1.89 20.59 -7.39
C GLN A 55 -2.94 19.48 -7.46
N ASN A 56 -2.61 18.44 -8.20
CA ASN A 56 -3.36 17.20 -8.17
C ASN A 56 -2.59 16.21 -7.30
N GLY A 57 -3.33 15.38 -6.58
CA GLY A 57 -2.77 14.25 -5.85
C GLY A 57 -3.64 13.02 -6.05
N ILE A 58 -3.34 11.98 -5.30
CA ILE A 58 -4.14 10.76 -5.24
C ILE A 58 -4.74 10.65 -3.84
N ASP A 59 -5.99 10.18 -3.75
CA ASP A 59 -6.60 9.76 -2.49
C ASP A 59 -6.23 8.30 -2.24
N PRO A 60 -5.30 8.00 -1.31
CA PRO A 60 -4.81 6.65 -1.08
C PRO A 60 -5.81 5.77 -0.33
N TYR A 61 -6.90 6.35 0.21
CA TYR A 61 -7.90 5.63 1.01
C TYR A 61 -9.21 5.40 0.26
N ALA A 62 -9.42 6.10 -0.86
CA ALA A 62 -10.61 5.94 -1.67
C ALA A 62 -10.54 4.75 -2.62
N LYS A 63 -11.73 4.30 -3.03
CA LYS A 63 -11.86 3.40 -4.17
C LYS A 63 -11.29 4.05 -5.42
N GLY A 64 -10.56 3.28 -6.22
CA GLY A 64 -10.12 3.66 -7.54
C GLY A 64 -11.28 4.01 -8.48
N THR A 65 -10.94 4.66 -9.58
CA THR A 65 -11.88 4.99 -10.67
C THR A 65 -12.11 3.81 -11.61
N SER A 66 -11.25 2.79 -11.54
CA SER A 66 -11.42 1.46 -12.12
C SER A 66 -10.89 0.41 -11.15
N SER A 67 -11.18 -0.86 -11.44
CA SER A 67 -10.93 -1.98 -10.53
C SER A 67 -10.38 -3.18 -11.29
N LEU A 68 -9.50 -3.93 -10.63
CA LEU A 68 -9.00 -5.20 -11.15
C LEU A 68 -9.98 -6.32 -10.80
N SER A 69 -10.32 -7.18 -11.76
CA SER A 69 -11.18 -8.34 -11.50
C SER A 69 -10.37 -9.55 -11.06
N VAL A 70 -10.95 -10.33 -10.15
CA VAL A 70 -10.46 -11.66 -9.74
C VAL A 70 -11.60 -12.63 -9.93
N THR A 71 -11.45 -13.57 -10.86
CA THR A 71 -12.50 -14.54 -11.21
C THR A 71 -11.95 -15.96 -11.24
N GLY A 72 -12.62 -16.90 -10.57
CA GLY A 72 -12.28 -18.33 -10.63
C GLY A 72 -12.85 -19.12 -9.47
N ASN A 73 -13.27 -20.36 -9.74
CA ASN A 73 -13.89 -21.32 -8.80
C ASN A 73 -15.00 -20.76 -7.90
N SER A 74 -14.64 -20.04 -6.84
CA SER A 74 -15.55 -19.45 -5.85
C SER A 74 -15.31 -17.95 -5.62
N VAL A 75 -14.33 -17.36 -6.30
CA VAL A 75 -13.93 -15.96 -6.21
C VAL A 75 -14.47 -15.22 -7.44
N ASP A 76 -15.30 -14.20 -7.20
CA ASP A 76 -15.74 -13.24 -8.21
C ASP A 76 -15.83 -11.87 -7.53
N VAL A 77 -14.72 -11.14 -7.53
CA VAL A 77 -14.61 -9.86 -6.84
C VAL A 77 -13.87 -8.82 -7.67
N LEU A 78 -14.12 -7.55 -7.35
CA LEU A 78 -13.35 -6.42 -7.84
C LEU A 78 -12.43 -5.90 -6.75
N LEU A 79 -11.14 -5.77 -7.04
CA LEU A 79 -10.18 -5.09 -6.19
C LEU A 79 -10.24 -3.59 -6.49
N ASN A 80 -10.76 -2.84 -5.51
CA ASN A 80 -11.14 -1.43 -5.65
C ASN A 80 -10.19 -0.49 -4.93
N TYR A 81 -9.27 -1.01 -4.12
CA TYR A 81 -8.35 -0.22 -3.31
C TYR A 81 -6.93 -0.63 -3.63
N LEU A 82 -6.02 0.34 -3.72
CA LEU A 82 -4.58 0.13 -3.91
C LEU A 82 -3.83 0.82 -2.78
N MET A 83 -2.97 0.07 -2.11
CA MET A 83 -1.90 0.58 -1.27
C MET A 83 -0.57 0.32 -1.98
N VAL A 84 0.28 1.34 -2.04
CA VAL A 84 1.65 1.22 -2.53
C VAL A 84 2.58 1.28 -1.33
N SER A 85 3.35 0.22 -1.13
CA SER A 85 4.38 0.15 -0.09
C SER A 85 5.74 0.17 -0.76
N TYR A 86 6.60 1.06 -0.27
CA TYR A 86 8.01 1.09 -0.63
C TYR A 86 8.77 0.44 0.52
N LEU A 87 9.40 -0.70 0.26
CA LEU A 87 10.28 -1.29 1.27
C LEU A 87 11.54 -0.42 1.37
N GLU A 88 11.92 -0.08 2.60
CA GLU A 88 13.17 0.65 2.90
C GLU A 88 14.38 -0.30 2.74
N THR A 89 14.54 -0.87 1.55
CA THR A 89 15.69 -1.69 1.16
C THR A 89 16.49 -0.95 0.10
N ASP A 90 17.78 -1.29 -0.04
CA ASP A 90 18.67 -0.71 -1.06
C ASP A 90 18.19 -1.01 -2.51
N THR A 91 17.21 -1.89 -2.64
CA THR A 91 16.39 -2.13 -3.83
C THR A 91 15.07 -1.38 -3.67
N GLU A 92 14.74 -0.51 -4.61
CA GLU A 92 13.45 0.21 -4.69
C GLU A 92 12.29 -0.77 -4.98
N ASP A 93 12.10 -1.76 -4.12
CA ASP A 93 11.10 -2.80 -4.31
C ASP A 93 9.73 -2.22 -3.95
N THR A 94 9.02 -1.86 -5.01
CA THR A 94 7.62 -1.40 -4.92
C THR A 94 6.73 -2.63 -4.76
N VAL A 95 6.02 -2.69 -3.64
CA VAL A 95 4.99 -3.68 -3.39
C VAL A 95 3.63 -3.02 -3.55
N LEU A 96 2.84 -3.54 -4.49
CA LEU A 96 1.47 -3.08 -4.70
C LEU A 96 0.53 -4.04 -3.98
N VAL A 97 -0.38 -3.52 -3.18
CA VAL A 97 -1.39 -4.34 -2.52
C VAL A 97 -2.77 -3.84 -2.94
N LEU A 98 -3.52 -4.70 -3.62
CA LEU A 98 -4.88 -4.44 -4.07
C LEU A 98 -5.87 -5.23 -3.24
N SER A 99 -7.02 -4.65 -2.94
CA SER A 99 -8.05 -5.34 -2.16
C SER A 99 -9.47 -4.96 -2.55
N ASN A 100 -10.43 -5.84 -2.28
CA ASN A 100 -11.85 -5.58 -2.51
C ASN A 100 -12.49 -4.70 -1.43
N ASN A 101 -11.88 -4.66 -0.25
CA ASN A 101 -12.29 -3.88 0.92
C ASN A 101 -11.23 -2.84 1.28
N GLN A 102 -11.63 -1.77 1.98
CA GLN A 102 -10.68 -0.75 2.40
C GLN A 102 -9.64 -1.34 3.37
N MET A 103 -8.36 -1.07 3.12
CA MET A 103 -7.26 -1.51 3.97
C MET A 103 -7.24 -0.69 5.27
N GLY A 104 -7.19 -1.36 6.43
CA GLY A 104 -7.08 -0.70 7.73
C GLY A 104 -7.92 -1.27 8.87
N SER A 105 -8.96 -2.06 8.60
CA SER A 105 -9.77 -2.66 9.67
C SER A 105 -9.44 -4.14 9.89
N TYR A 106 -8.35 -4.42 10.60
CA TYR A 106 -8.04 -5.80 11.03
C TYR A 106 -9.09 -6.36 12.00
N ASN A 107 -9.72 -5.49 12.80
CA ASN A 107 -10.67 -5.88 13.83
C ASN A 107 -12.09 -6.14 13.29
N ASN A 108 -12.39 -5.80 12.02
CA ASN A 108 -13.68 -6.05 11.36
C ASN A 108 -13.49 -6.49 9.90
N LEU A 109 -12.84 -7.64 9.69
CA LEU A 109 -12.78 -8.26 8.37
C LEU A 109 -14.22 -8.57 7.89
N THR A 110 -14.60 -7.95 6.77
CA THR A 110 -15.86 -8.25 6.08
C THR A 110 -15.58 -9.29 5.01
N TYR A 111 -16.18 -10.47 5.15
CA TYR A 111 -16.03 -11.55 4.18
C TYR A 111 -16.97 -11.37 2.97
N PRO A 112 -16.51 -11.68 1.74
CA PRO A 112 -15.17 -12.13 1.41
C PRO A 112 -14.15 -10.98 1.48
N TYR A 113 -12.95 -11.26 1.99
CA TYR A 113 -11.80 -10.36 1.97
C TYR A 113 -10.74 -10.95 1.04
N ILE A 114 -10.47 -10.25 -0.06
CA ILE A 114 -9.51 -10.65 -1.07
C ILE A 114 -8.42 -9.59 -1.14
N SER A 115 -7.16 -10.01 -1.02
CA SER A 115 -5.99 -9.16 -1.09
C SER A 115 -4.97 -9.75 -2.06
N LEU A 116 -4.60 -8.97 -3.07
CA LEU A 116 -3.57 -9.30 -4.05
C LEU A 116 -2.33 -8.46 -3.76
N MET A 117 -1.20 -9.12 -3.52
CA MET A 117 0.12 -8.51 -3.48
C MET A 117 0.82 -8.74 -4.82
N LEU A 118 1.32 -7.67 -5.41
CA LEU A 118 2.16 -7.70 -6.60
C LEU A 118 3.53 -7.13 -6.25
N SER A 119 4.57 -7.84 -6.65
CA SER A 119 5.95 -7.45 -6.35
C SER A 119 6.89 -8.02 -7.38
N VAL A 120 8.15 -7.60 -7.29
CA VAL A 120 9.25 -8.04 -8.14
C VAL A 120 10.26 -8.74 -7.23
N ASP A 121 10.77 -9.88 -7.65
CA ASP A 121 11.81 -10.58 -6.90
C ASP A 121 13.21 -10.01 -7.20
N GLU A 122 14.23 -10.53 -6.51
CA GLU A 122 15.63 -10.12 -6.67
C GLU A 122 16.18 -10.35 -8.09
N PHE A 123 15.51 -11.15 -8.92
CA PHE A 123 15.88 -11.45 -10.30
C PHE A 123 15.07 -10.65 -11.33
N GLY A 124 14.19 -9.75 -10.89
CA GLY A 124 13.34 -8.95 -11.77
C GLY A 124 12.07 -9.68 -12.23
N GLN A 125 11.77 -10.87 -11.71
CA GLN A 125 10.54 -11.59 -12.02
C GLN A 125 9.38 -11.01 -11.21
N LYS A 126 8.32 -10.65 -11.92
CA LYS A 126 7.08 -10.16 -11.33
C LYS A 126 6.20 -11.34 -10.90
N PHE A 127 5.64 -11.25 -9.70
CA PHE A 127 4.75 -12.27 -9.16
C PHE A 127 3.50 -11.67 -8.54
N GLY A 128 2.43 -12.45 -8.59
CA GLY A 128 1.18 -12.18 -7.91
C GLY A 128 0.94 -13.20 -6.81
N TYR A 129 0.59 -12.71 -5.63
CA TYR A 129 0.24 -13.50 -4.47
C TYR A 129 -1.10 -13.01 -3.96
N LEU A 130 -2.12 -13.88 -4.02
CA LEU A 130 -3.48 -13.54 -3.64
C LEU A 130 -3.90 -14.35 -2.42
N GLN A 131 -4.37 -13.64 -1.39
CA GLN A 131 -5.03 -14.20 -0.23
C GLN A 131 -6.53 -14.03 -0.40
N ALA A 132 -7.27 -15.12 -0.28
CA ALA A 132 -8.72 -15.14 -0.36
C ALA A 132 -9.31 -15.68 0.94
N ALA A 133 -9.82 -14.79 1.79
CA ALA A 133 -10.60 -15.18 2.94
C ALA A 133 -12.09 -15.11 2.57
N LEU A 134 -12.73 -16.24 2.31
CA LEU A 134 -14.13 -16.30 1.86
C LEU A 134 -15.11 -16.34 3.03
N SER A 135 -14.65 -16.84 4.18
CA SER A 135 -15.36 -16.84 5.45
C SER A 135 -14.36 -16.86 6.60
N GLU A 136 -14.84 -16.81 7.85
CA GLU A 136 -14.00 -16.84 9.05
C GLU A 136 -13.03 -18.03 9.13
N ASN A 137 -13.37 -19.16 8.53
CA ASN A 137 -12.58 -20.39 8.57
C ASN A 137 -12.12 -20.86 7.19
N ASP A 138 -12.30 -20.02 6.16
CA ASP A 138 -12.00 -20.37 4.77
C ASP A 138 -10.98 -19.38 4.22
N TYR A 139 -9.75 -19.86 4.04
CA TYR A 139 -8.60 -19.06 3.67
C TYR A 139 -7.77 -19.82 2.63
N ASP A 140 -7.81 -19.29 1.42
CA ASP A 140 -7.06 -19.80 0.29
C ASP A 140 -5.91 -18.86 -0.08
N VAL A 141 -4.85 -19.45 -0.63
CA VAL A 141 -3.72 -18.73 -1.18
C VAL A 141 -3.53 -19.14 -2.63
N TYR A 142 -3.38 -18.16 -3.51
CA TYR A 142 -3.08 -18.36 -4.92
C TYR A 142 -1.80 -17.62 -5.29
N LEU A 143 -0.92 -18.25 -6.06
CA LEU A 143 0.32 -17.61 -6.51
C LEU A 143 0.73 -18.04 -7.91
N ASN A 144 1.37 -17.13 -8.64
CA ASN A 144 2.08 -17.40 -9.88
C ASN A 144 2.89 -16.16 -10.29
N ILE A 145 3.66 -16.31 -11.37
CA ILE A 145 4.20 -15.19 -12.14
C ILE A 145 3.03 -14.34 -12.66
N SER A 146 3.20 -13.02 -12.61
CA SER A 146 2.22 -12.05 -13.09
C SER A 146 2.92 -10.99 -13.93
N ASP A 147 2.48 -10.72 -15.15
CA ASP A 147 3.09 -9.71 -16.03
C ASP A 147 2.35 -8.37 -15.97
N TYR A 148 2.05 -7.92 -14.75
CA TYR A 148 1.39 -6.66 -14.52
C TYR A 148 2.21 -5.46 -15.01
N GLN A 149 1.54 -4.41 -15.49
CA GLN A 149 2.17 -3.14 -15.84
C GLN A 149 1.69 -2.07 -14.86
N TYR A 150 2.63 -1.47 -14.14
CA TYR A 150 2.37 -0.40 -13.16
C TYR A 150 3.01 0.91 -13.63
N ASP A 151 2.22 1.95 -13.70
CA ASP A 151 2.68 3.32 -13.91
C ASP A 151 2.63 4.07 -12.58
N LYS A 152 3.83 4.40 -12.08
CA LYS A 152 4.03 5.09 -10.81
C LYS A 152 3.58 6.55 -10.82
N ASP A 153 3.56 7.20 -11.99
CA ASP A 153 3.22 8.62 -12.10
C ASP A 153 1.70 8.80 -12.09
N SER A 154 0.97 7.86 -12.71
CA SER A 154 -0.50 7.85 -12.73
C SER A 154 -1.13 6.96 -11.65
N TYR A 155 -0.34 6.17 -10.91
CA TYR A 155 -0.82 5.14 -9.99
C TYR A 155 -1.84 4.20 -10.65
N SER A 156 -1.52 3.79 -11.88
CA SER A 156 -2.35 2.91 -12.69
C SER A 156 -1.72 1.54 -12.82
N LEU A 157 -2.56 0.52 -12.85
CA LEU A 157 -2.16 -0.87 -12.97
C LEU A 157 -2.99 -1.53 -14.08
N SER A 158 -2.35 -2.37 -14.88
CA SER A 158 -3.05 -3.25 -15.81
C SER A 158 -2.52 -4.67 -15.71
N ILE A 159 -3.44 -5.62 -15.80
CA ILE A 159 -3.16 -7.06 -15.88
C ILE A 159 -4.06 -7.62 -16.97
N SER A 160 -3.49 -8.48 -17.82
CA SER A 160 -4.21 -9.08 -18.94
C SER A 160 -4.29 -10.60 -18.75
N SER A 161 -5.33 -11.06 -18.06
CA SER A 161 -5.64 -12.47 -17.87
C SER A 161 -4.52 -13.32 -17.25
N ASP A 162 -3.84 -12.81 -16.23
CA ASP A 162 -2.87 -13.59 -15.46
C ASP A 162 -3.59 -14.66 -14.64
N THR A 163 -3.06 -15.89 -14.60
CA THR A 163 -3.65 -16.99 -13.83
C THR A 163 -2.81 -17.28 -12.60
N LEU A 164 -3.41 -17.23 -11.41
CA LEU A 164 -2.79 -17.66 -10.16
C LEU A 164 -3.35 -19.02 -9.73
N TYR A 165 -2.48 -19.92 -9.26
CA TYR A 165 -2.87 -21.27 -8.87
C TYR A 165 -2.91 -21.41 -7.36
N TYR A 166 -3.85 -22.18 -6.86
CA TYR A 166 -3.99 -22.49 -5.45
C TYR A 166 -2.74 -23.18 -4.92
N VAL A 167 -2.36 -22.81 -3.70
CA VAL A 167 -1.27 -23.45 -2.96
C VAL A 167 -1.76 -23.87 -1.59
N ASP A 168 -1.61 -25.16 -1.31
CA ASP A 168 -1.84 -25.68 0.03
C ASP A 168 -0.75 -25.13 0.96
N ILE A 169 -1.16 -24.29 1.93
CA ILE A 169 -0.22 -23.62 2.83
C ILE A 169 0.47 -24.57 3.82
N ILE A 170 -0.05 -25.79 4.02
CA ILE A 170 0.51 -26.78 4.92
C ILE A 170 1.57 -27.62 4.19
N SER A 171 1.26 -28.09 2.98
CA SER A 171 2.15 -28.95 2.21
C SER A 171 3.07 -28.18 1.25
N GLY A 172 2.68 -26.98 0.85
CA GLY A 172 3.32 -26.18 -0.20
C GLY A 172 3.02 -26.68 -1.62
N GLU A 173 2.12 -27.67 -1.78
CA GLU A 173 1.78 -28.22 -3.08
C GLU A 173 0.87 -27.26 -3.87
N VAL A 174 1.13 -27.16 -5.18
CA VAL A 174 0.35 -26.33 -6.10
C VAL A 174 -0.72 -27.20 -6.76
N ASP A 175 -1.99 -26.81 -6.62
CA ASP A 175 -3.11 -27.42 -7.34
C ASP A 175 -3.45 -26.59 -8.59
N SER A 176 -2.92 -27.00 -9.73
CA SER A 176 -3.21 -26.32 -11.02
C SER A 176 -4.67 -26.40 -11.46
N SER A 177 -5.50 -27.25 -10.86
CA SER A 177 -6.93 -27.35 -11.16
C SER A 177 -7.78 -26.33 -10.42
N ASN A 178 -7.22 -25.72 -9.36
CA ASN A 178 -7.84 -24.65 -8.59
C ASN A 178 -7.09 -23.34 -8.85
N TYR A 179 -7.73 -22.40 -9.55
CA TYR A 179 -7.08 -21.17 -9.98
C TYR A 179 -8.03 -19.98 -10.01
N VAL A 180 -7.44 -18.80 -9.99
CA VAL A 180 -8.11 -17.52 -10.25
C VAL A 180 -7.43 -16.80 -11.41
N VAL A 181 -8.21 -16.03 -12.15
CA VAL A 181 -7.74 -15.18 -13.22
C VAL A 181 -7.83 -13.72 -12.78
N LEU A 182 -6.73 -13.00 -12.91
CA LEU A 182 -6.62 -11.56 -12.72
C LEU A 182 -6.75 -10.87 -14.07
N ASP A 183 -7.71 -9.96 -14.21
CA ASP A 183 -7.90 -9.24 -15.46
C ASP A 183 -8.44 -7.83 -15.25
N GLY A 184 -7.96 -6.90 -16.07
CA GLY A 184 -8.47 -5.53 -16.12
C GLY A 184 -7.46 -4.48 -15.66
N THR A 185 -7.99 -3.31 -15.31
CA THR A 185 -7.20 -2.12 -14.98
C THR A 185 -7.66 -1.52 -13.66
N TYR A 186 -6.70 -1.07 -12.86
CA TYR A 186 -6.96 -0.21 -11.71
C TYR A 186 -6.39 1.19 -11.97
N GLN A 187 -7.11 2.20 -11.52
CA GLN A 187 -6.69 3.60 -11.62
C GLN A 187 -7.02 4.29 -10.30
N ALA A 188 -6.01 4.80 -9.61
CA ALA A 188 -6.22 5.50 -8.34
C ALA A 188 -7.10 6.75 -8.52
N LYS A 189 -7.82 7.13 -7.45
CA LYS A 189 -8.73 8.27 -7.48
C LYS A 189 -7.94 9.59 -7.38
N PRO A 190 -8.05 10.48 -8.37
CA PRO A 190 -7.41 11.78 -8.29
C PRO A 190 -8.14 12.69 -7.30
N ILE A 191 -7.38 13.56 -6.66
CA ILE A 191 -7.88 14.69 -5.86
C ILE A 191 -7.26 15.98 -6.39
N SER A 192 -8.02 17.06 -6.33
CA SER A 192 -7.50 18.40 -6.64
C SER A 192 -7.38 19.18 -5.36
N LEU A 193 -6.15 19.56 -5.02
CA LEU A 193 -5.83 20.43 -3.92
C LEU A 193 -5.74 21.86 -4.46
N THR A 194 -6.69 22.70 -4.05
CA THR A 194 -6.69 24.11 -4.45
C THR A 194 -5.83 24.92 -3.49
N ALA A 195 -5.03 25.85 -4.02
CA ALA A 195 -4.13 26.68 -3.24
C ALA A 195 -4.85 27.38 -2.09
N ASN A 196 -4.36 27.18 -0.87
CA ASN A 196 -4.83 27.75 0.38
C ASN A 196 -6.29 27.37 0.75
N ILE A 197 -6.81 26.29 0.15
CA ILE A 197 -8.12 25.73 0.49
C ILE A 197 -7.91 24.35 1.10
N GLU A 198 -8.51 24.14 2.27
CA GLU A 198 -8.51 22.86 2.95
C GLU A 198 -9.32 21.83 2.14
N THR A 199 -8.72 20.67 1.90
CA THR A 199 -9.36 19.48 1.33
C THR A 199 -9.45 18.40 2.40
N LEU A 200 -10.65 17.85 2.57
CA LEU A 200 -10.91 16.77 3.52
C LEU A 200 -10.89 15.43 2.79
N ILE A 201 -10.09 14.50 3.30
CA ILE A 201 -10.03 13.11 2.84
C ILE A 201 -10.50 12.21 3.98
N ASP A 202 -11.30 11.21 3.67
CA ASP A 202 -11.69 10.21 4.65
C ASP A 202 -10.46 9.38 5.02
N PHE A 203 -10.07 9.43 6.28
CA PHE A 203 -8.89 8.76 6.81
C PHE A 203 -9.32 7.79 7.90
N GLN A 204 -9.12 6.51 7.66
CA GLN A 204 -9.33 5.52 8.69
C GLN A 204 -7.99 5.21 9.32
N MET A 205 -7.83 5.56 10.60
CA MET A 205 -6.78 4.96 11.40
C MET A 205 -7.07 3.46 11.48
N PHE A 206 -6.00 2.66 11.43
CA PHE A 206 -6.06 1.26 11.83
C PHE A 206 -6.81 1.19 13.16
N GLY A 207 -8.00 0.59 13.14
CA GLY A 207 -9.01 0.78 14.19
C GLY A 207 -8.52 0.39 15.57
N GLU A 208 -9.13 1.01 16.59
CA GLU A 208 -9.17 0.53 17.98
C GLU A 208 -9.53 -0.96 18.08
#